data_AF-A0A1I4VKB1-F1
#
_entry.id   AF-A0A1I4VKB1-F1
#
_cell.length_a   1.000
_cell.length_b   1.000
_cell.length_c   1.000
_cell.angle_alpha   90.00
_cell.angle_beta   90.00
_cell.angle_gamma   90.00
#
_symmetry.space_group_name_H-M   'P 1'
#
loop_
_entity.id
_entity.type
_entity.pdbx_description
1 polymer ?
#
loop_
_entity_poly.entity_id
_entity_poly.type
_entity_poly.pdbx_seq_one_letter_code
_entity_poly.pdbx_strand_id
1 'polypeptide(L)'
;MGDGFRVDLAALKDAAGGVSGTLEQASRRKVSDIDCDKQSVGHDRLADTVEDFCTRWSLGVENLARDAQEISGRLTECVTVYEELDQGAQDRFNKILQGMGEDPAAR
;
A
#
# COMPACT_ATOMS: atom_id res chain seq x y z
N MET A 1 10.93 31.80 4.04
CA MET A 1 11.43 30.53 4.62
C MET A 1 10.47 29.43 4.22
N GLY A 2 10.85 28.58 3.28
CA GLY A 2 9.94 27.55 2.75
C GLY A 2 10.68 26.44 2.01
N ASP A 3 11.96 26.24 2.33
CA ASP A 3 12.80 25.25 1.67
C ASP A 3 12.94 24.05 2.62
N GLY A 4 11.92 23.20 2.62
CA GLY A 4 11.87 21.97 3.39
C GLY A 4 10.99 20.98 2.66
N PHE A 5 11.41 19.72 2.61
CA PHE A 5 10.63 18.63 2.05
C PHE A 5 9.31 18.52 2.82
N ARG A 6 8.19 18.71 2.13
CA ARG A 6 6.84 18.46 2.65
C ARG A 6 6.33 17.17 2.06
N VAL A 7 5.83 16.29 2.92
CA VAL A 7 5.19 15.06 2.49
C VAL A 7 3.72 15.33 2.23
N ASP A 8 3.25 14.91 1.05
CA ASP A 8 1.84 14.91 0.70
C ASP A 8 1.18 13.63 1.20
N LEU A 9 0.51 13.72 2.35
CA LEU A 9 -0.13 12.57 2.99
C LEU A 9 -1.33 12.05 2.20
N ALA A 10 -2.01 12.91 1.43
CA ALA A 10 -3.11 12.50 0.57
C ALA A 10 -2.58 11.65 -0.59
N ALA A 11 -1.50 12.11 -1.25
CA ALA A 11 -0.85 11.35 -2.30
C ALA A 11 -0.32 9.99 -1.82
N LEU A 12 0.22 9.90 -0.60
CA LEU A 12 0.65 8.61 -0.02
C LEU A 12 -0.54 7.67 0.25
N LYS A 13 -1.66 8.18 0.80
CA LYS A 13 -2.90 7.40 1.00
C LYS A 13 -3.46 6.91 -0.33
N ASP A 14 -3.51 7.77 -1.34
CA ASP A 14 -4.00 7.44 -2.67
C ASP A 14 -3.11 6.38 -3.33
N ALA A 15 -1.79 6.48 -3.18
CA ALA A 15 -0.85 5.49 -3.67
C ALA A 15 -1.05 4.12 -2.99
N ALA A 16 -1.16 4.09 -1.65
CA ALA A 16 -1.42 2.85 -0.90
C ALA A 16 -2.75 2.20 -1.33
N GLY A 17 -3.81 3.00 -1.43
CA GLY A 17 -5.13 2.57 -1.90
C GLY A 17 -5.09 2.05 -3.34
N GLY A 18 -4.41 2.74 -4.24
CA GLY A 18 -4.26 2.35 -5.65
C GLY A 18 -3.49 1.04 -5.82
N VAL A 19 -2.43 0.83 -5.04
CA VAL A 19 -1.70 -0.44 -5.01
C VAL A 19 -2.62 -1.56 -4.53
N SER A 20 -3.30 -1.38 -3.39
CA SER A 20 -4.23 -2.37 -2.85
C SER A 20 -5.37 -2.71 -3.82
N GLY A 21 -5.97 -1.71 -4.47
CA GLY A 21 -7.02 -1.90 -5.46
C GLY A 21 -6.53 -2.60 -6.75
N THR A 22 -5.27 -2.38 -7.15
CA THR A 22 -4.67 -3.11 -8.27
C THR A 22 -4.48 -4.58 -7.93
N LEU A 23 -4.03 -4.89 -6.71
CA LEU A 23 -3.90 -6.28 -6.24
C LEU A 23 -5.24 -6.99 -6.16
N GLU A 24 -6.27 -6.31 -5.68
CA GLU A 24 -7.62 -6.86 -5.65
C GLU A 24 -8.08 -7.21 -7.07
N GLN A 25 -7.89 -6.30 -8.05
CA GLN A 25 -8.24 -6.55 -9.44
C GLN A 25 -7.46 -7.73 -10.05
N ALA A 26 -6.15 -7.80 -9.81
CA ALA A 26 -5.31 -8.91 -10.27
C ALA A 26 -5.75 -10.25 -9.67
N SER A 27 -6.23 -10.27 -8.43
CA SER A 27 -6.68 -11.49 -7.75
C SER A 27 -7.97 -12.09 -8.33
N ARG A 28 -8.79 -11.28 -9.02
CA ARG A 28 -10.10 -11.67 -9.57
C ARG A 28 -10.03 -12.49 -10.87
N ARG A 29 -8.90 -12.46 -11.58
CA ARG A 29 -8.71 -13.19 -12.85
C ARG A 29 -7.33 -13.81 -12.85
N LYS A 30 -7.20 -15.00 -12.26
CA LYS A 30 -5.90 -15.65 -12.19
C LYS A 30 -5.64 -16.38 -13.49
N VAL A 31 -4.39 -16.37 -13.94
CA VAL A 31 -3.98 -17.18 -15.11
C VAL A 31 -4.04 -18.67 -14.78
N SER A 32 -3.96 -19.06 -13.50
CA SER A 32 -4.27 -20.41 -13.05
C SER A 32 -5.71 -20.84 -13.34
N ASP A 33 -6.62 -19.90 -13.60
CA ASP A 33 -8.03 -20.19 -13.93
C ASP A 33 -8.22 -20.51 -15.43
N ILE A 34 -7.14 -20.44 -16.23
CA ILE A 34 -7.18 -20.88 -17.63
C ILE A 34 -7.32 -22.40 -17.65
N ASP A 35 -8.49 -22.87 -18.06
CA ASP A 35 -8.78 -24.29 -18.24
C ASP A 35 -7.96 -24.82 -19.43
N CYS A 36 -6.90 -25.57 -19.12
CA CYS A 36 -5.98 -26.14 -20.08
C CYS A 36 -5.72 -27.61 -19.78
N ASP A 37 -6.80 -28.38 -19.65
CA ASP A 37 -6.68 -29.83 -19.53
C ASP A 37 -5.89 -30.39 -20.73
N LYS A 38 -4.92 -31.28 -20.48
CA LYS A 38 -4.00 -31.79 -21.51
C LYS A 38 -4.75 -32.44 -22.67
N GLN A 39 -5.92 -33.00 -22.38
CA GLN A 39 -6.82 -33.61 -23.36
C GLN A 39 -7.43 -32.59 -24.33
N SER A 40 -7.59 -31.33 -23.90
CA SER A 40 -8.16 -30.22 -24.70
C SER A 40 -7.14 -29.61 -25.67
N VAL A 41 -5.85 -29.77 -25.41
CA VAL A 41 -4.76 -29.14 -26.18
C VAL A 41 -4.36 -29.99 -27.40
N GLY A 42 -4.63 -31.29 -27.36
CA GLY A 42 -4.39 -32.22 -28.48
C GLY A 42 -2.93 -32.50 -28.82
N HIS A 43 -1.97 -31.88 -28.13
CA HIS A 43 -0.54 -32.10 -28.31
C HIS A 43 0.21 -31.92 -26.97
N ASP A 44 0.85 -32.99 -26.49
CA ASP A 44 1.48 -33.06 -25.16
C ASP A 44 2.46 -31.91 -24.89
N ARG A 45 3.38 -31.64 -25.82
CA ARG A 45 4.35 -30.55 -25.67
C ARG A 45 3.70 -29.18 -25.49
N LEU A 46 2.58 -28.92 -26.17
CA LEU A 46 1.88 -27.65 -26.05
C LEU A 46 1.18 -27.58 -24.69
N ALA A 47 0.56 -28.68 -24.24
CA ALA A 47 -0.05 -28.78 -22.93
C ALA A 47 0.97 -28.50 -21.80
N ASP A 48 2.13 -29.16 -21.86
CA ASP A 48 3.21 -28.95 -20.89
C ASP A 48 3.74 -27.51 -20.90
N THR A 49 3.81 -26.88 -22.09
CA THR A 49 4.26 -25.49 -22.22
C THR A 49 3.27 -24.52 -21.60
N VAL A 50 1.96 -24.76 -21.78
CA VAL A 50 0.92 -23.92 -21.16
C VAL A 50 0.89 -24.12 -19.65
N GLU A 51 1.05 -25.36 -19.17
CA GLU A 51 1.16 -25.66 -17.74
C GLU A 51 2.35 -24.95 -17.07
N ASP A 52 3.55 -25.01 -17.68
CA ASP A 52 4.74 -24.29 -17.19
C ASP A 52 4.50 -22.77 -17.16
N PHE A 53 3.90 -22.23 -18.22
CA PHE A 53 3.56 -20.82 -18.29
C PHE A 53 2.60 -20.41 -17.16
N CYS A 54 1.48 -21.12 -16.99
CA CYS A 54 0.48 -20.80 -15.97
C CYS A 54 1.08 -20.88 -14.56
N THR A 55 1.93 -21.88 -14.31
CA THR A 55 2.62 -22.07 -13.03
C THR A 55 3.57 -20.92 -12.72
N ARG A 56 4.48 -20.60 -13.65
CA ARG A 56 5.48 -19.55 -13.47
C ARG A 56 4.86 -18.16 -13.38
N TRP A 57 3.80 -17.92 -14.16
CA TRP A 57 3.03 -16.69 -14.07
C TRP A 57 2.40 -16.54 -12.69
N SER A 58 1.72 -17.58 -12.20
CA SER A 58 1.02 -17.53 -10.91
C SER A 58 2.01 -17.25 -9.77
N LEU A 59 3.16 -17.93 -9.77
CA LEU A 59 4.23 -17.67 -8.80
C LEU A 59 4.78 -16.23 -8.92
N GLY A 60 4.96 -15.73 -10.15
CA GLY A 60 5.42 -14.37 -10.40
C GLY A 60 4.46 -13.32 -9.86
N VAL A 61 3.15 -13.49 -10.12
CA VAL A 61 2.10 -12.59 -9.62
C VAL A 61 1.98 -12.66 -8.10
N GLU A 62 2.10 -13.83 -7.49
CA GLU A 62 2.08 -13.97 -6.02
C GLU A 62 3.24 -13.22 -5.35
N ASN A 63 4.45 -13.30 -5.93
CA ASN A 63 5.59 -12.55 -5.42
C ASN A 63 5.40 -11.04 -5.59
N LEU A 64 4.95 -10.61 -6.77
CA LEU A 64 4.63 -9.20 -7.02
C LEU A 64 3.54 -8.68 -6.07
N ALA A 65 2.53 -9.50 -5.79
CA ALA A 65 1.45 -9.14 -4.87
C ALA A 65 1.94 -8.96 -3.44
N ARG A 66 2.86 -9.81 -2.99
CA ARG A 66 3.49 -9.69 -1.67
C ARG A 66 4.31 -8.41 -1.54
N ASP A 67 5.13 -8.10 -2.54
CA ASP A 67 5.95 -6.88 -2.53
C ASP A 67 5.08 -5.62 -2.57
N ALA A 68 4.00 -5.65 -3.35
CA ALA A 68 3.03 -4.57 -3.42
C ALA A 68 2.27 -4.37 -2.09
N GLN A 69 1.91 -5.45 -1.38
CA GLN A 69 1.32 -5.36 -0.04
C GLN A 69 2.27 -4.68 0.94
N GLU A 70 3.56 -5.05 0.91
CA GLU A 70 4.59 -4.44 1.74
C GLU A 70 4.74 -2.93 1.44
N ILE A 71 4.76 -2.55 0.15
CA ILE A 71 4.81 -1.15 -0.27
C ILE A 71 3.60 -0.38 0.26
N SER A 72 2.38 -0.92 0.06
CA SER A 72 1.15 -0.29 0.54
C SER A 72 1.14 -0.12 2.06
N GLY A 73 1.64 -1.13 2.79
CA GLY A 73 1.78 -1.09 4.25
C GLY A 73 2.71 0.03 4.71
N ARG A 74 3.89 0.13 4.10
CA ARG A 74 4.88 1.18 4.42
C ARG A 74 4.38 2.59 4.10
N LEU A 75 3.66 2.76 2.98
CA LEU A 75 3.04 4.04 2.65
C LEU A 75 2.01 4.44 3.71
N THR A 76 1.20 3.48 4.17
CA THR A 76 0.22 3.71 5.24
C THR A 76 0.90 4.06 6.56
N GLU A 77 1.96 3.32 6.94
CA GLU A 77 2.75 3.58 8.14
C GLU A 77 3.37 4.99 8.11
N CYS A 78 3.94 5.39 6.97
CA CYS A 78 4.46 6.74 6.79
C CYS A 78 3.39 7.78 7.09
N VAL A 79 2.17 7.62 6.56
CA VAL A 79 1.08 8.56 6.81
C VAL A 79 0.71 8.63 8.29
N THR A 80 0.57 7.48 8.95
CA THR A 80 0.28 7.41 10.40
C THR A 80 1.34 8.16 11.21
N VAL A 81 2.63 7.92 10.94
CA VAL A 81 3.73 8.58 11.66
C VAL A 81 3.69 10.10 11.48
N TYR A 82 3.42 10.59 10.26
CA TYR A 82 3.30 12.03 10.02
C TYR A 82 2.08 12.64 10.73
N GLU A 83 0.94 11.96 10.74
CA GLU A 83 -0.27 12.44 11.43
C GLU A 83 -0.07 12.50 12.96
N GLU A 84 0.58 11.49 13.54
CA GLU A 84 0.91 11.48 14.97
C GLU A 84 1.88 12.60 15.36
N LEU A 85 2.88 12.87 14.51
CA LEU A 85 3.83 13.96 14.72
C LEU A 85 3.13 15.33 14.66
N ASP A 86 2.23 15.54 13.70
CA ASP A 86 1.49 16.80 13.56
C ASP A 86 0.54 17.02 14.74
N GLN A 87 -0.23 15.99 15.14
CA GLN A 87 -1.09 16.05 16.31
C GLN A 87 -0.31 16.33 17.60
N GLY A 88 0.83 15.66 17.80
CA GLY A 88 1.69 15.89 18.95
C GLY A 88 2.27 17.32 19.00
N ALA A 89 2.57 17.91 17.84
CA ALA A 89 2.99 19.30 17.75
C ALA A 89 1.85 20.27 18.07
N GLN A 90 0.65 20.04 17.52
CA GLN A 90 -0.55 20.82 17.81
C GLN A 90 -0.91 20.78 19.30
N ASP A 91 -0.88 19.61 19.93
CA ASP A 91 -1.16 19.43 21.36
C ASP A 91 -0.17 20.20 22.24
N ARG A 92 1.12 20.13 21.92
CA ARG A 92 2.15 20.89 22.63
C ARG A 92 1.92 22.39 22.49
N PHE A 93 1.60 22.85 21.28
CA PHE A 93 1.33 24.26 21.02
C PHE A 93 0.09 24.75 21.78
N ASN A 94 -1.00 23.97 21.76
CA ASN A 94 -2.23 24.26 22.49
C ASN A 94 -1.99 24.34 24.01
N LYS A 95 -1.17 23.45 24.57
CA LYS A 95 -0.77 23.51 25.99
C LYS A 95 -0.01 24.79 26.33
N ILE A 96 0.90 25.23 25.46
CA ILE A 96 1.63 26.49 25.64
C ILE A 96 0.66 27.68 25.62
N LEU A 97 -0.29 27.70 24.68
CA LEU A 97 -1.30 28.76 24.60
C LEU A 97 -2.22 28.78 25.83
N GLN A 98 -2.66 27.61 26.32
CA GLN A 98 -3.46 27.51 27.54
C GLN A 98 -2.68 27.99 28.77
N GLY A 99 -1.40 27.63 28.88
CA GLY A 99 -0.52 28.10 29.96
C GLY A 99 -0.20 29.61 29.89
N MET A 100 -0.29 30.24 28.72
CA MET A 100 -0.22 31.71 28.60
C MET A 100 -1.51 32.42 29.03
N GLY A 101 -2.66 31.73 29.03
CA GLY A 101 -3.95 32.27 29.46
C GLY A 101 -4.16 32.26 30.98
N GLU A 102 -3.42 31.43 31.71
CA GLU A 102 -3.33 31.48 33.17
C GLU A 102 -2.30 32.55 33.57
N ASP A 103 -2.74 33.80 33.69
CA ASP A 103 -1.92 34.87 34.27
C ASP A 103 -1.59 34.53 35.74
N PRO A 104 -0.30 34.28 36.09
CA PRO A 104 0.09 33.97 37.45
C PRO A 104 -0.09 35.14 38.43
N ALA A 105 -0.44 36.35 37.96
CA ALA A 105 -0.73 37.53 38.77
C ALA A 105 -2.22 37.70 39.17
N ALA A 106 -3.12 36.81 38.75
CA ALA A 106 -4.56 36.90 39.03
C ALA A 106 -5.03 36.19 40.32
N ARG A 107 -4.12 35.79 41.22
CA ARG A 107 -4.44 35.19 42.53
C ARG A 107 -3.96 36.03 43.70
#